data_AF-A0A4Y2LHM8-F1
#
_entry.id   AF-A0A4Y2LHM8-F1
#
_cell.length_a   1.000
_cell.length_b   1.000
_cell.length_c   1.000
_cell.angle_alpha   90.00
_cell.angle_beta   90.00
_cell.angle_gamma   90.00
#
_symmetry.space_group_name_H-M   'P 1'
#
loop_
_entity.id
_entity.type
_entity.pdbx_description
1 polymer ?
#
loop_
_entity_poly.entity_id
_entity_poly.type
_entity_poly.pdbx_seq_one_letter_code
_entity_poly.pdbx_strand_id
1 'polypeptide(L)'
;MPALTSIGRIKAAIEVDNVKAENIRIYFVPDDVQSVAFIIGRTWLDLPHIAYTKIGKRVHIGYREDELFRNFPIDEKVNPVCLKRLETAQLESEIL
;
A
#
# COMPACT_ATOMS: atom_id res chain seq x y z
N MET A 1 5.77 -3.04 19.12
CA MET A 1 4.86 -2.83 17.98
C MET A 1 3.47 -3.19 18.44
N PRO A 2 2.44 -2.33 18.32
CA PRO A 2 1.08 -2.80 18.48
C PRO A 2 0.84 -3.82 17.36
N ALA A 3 0.44 -5.03 17.72
CA ALA A 3 0.01 -6.01 16.74
C ALA A 3 -1.32 -5.52 16.16
N LEU A 4 -1.39 -5.39 14.83
CA LEU A 4 -2.65 -5.15 14.16
C LEU A 4 -3.54 -6.37 14.43
N THR A 5 -4.63 -6.18 15.18
CA THR A 5 -5.61 -7.24 15.41
C THR A 5 -6.39 -7.44 14.12
N SER A 6 -5.99 -8.43 13.32
CA SER A 6 -6.78 -8.83 12.16
C SER A 6 -7.90 -9.77 12.58
N ILE A 7 -9.13 -9.54 12.10
CA ILE A 7 -10.28 -10.45 12.25
C ILE A 7 -10.07 -11.72 11.41
N GLY A 8 -9.36 -11.60 10.29
CA GLY A 8 -9.13 -12.71 9.39
C GLY A 8 -7.92 -12.51 8.48
N ARG A 9 -7.49 -13.59 7.84
CA ARG A 9 -6.39 -13.58 6.87
C ARG A 9 -6.70 -14.52 5.71
N ILE A 10 -6.55 -14.02 4.48
CA ILE A 10 -6.69 -14.82 3.25
C ILE A 10 -5.42 -14.73 2.40
N LYS A 11 -5.27 -15.66 1.45
CA LYS A 11 -4.30 -15.55 0.35
C LYS A 11 -5.07 -15.27 -0.94
N ALA A 12 -4.67 -14.23 -1.66
CA ALA A 12 -5.28 -13.89 -2.93
C ALA A 12 -4.24 -13.33 -3.90
N ALA A 13 -4.59 -13.30 -5.19
CA ALA A 13 -3.90 -12.47 -6.15
C ALA A 13 -4.46 -11.04 -6.06
N ILE A 14 -3.58 -10.05 -6.16
CA ILE A 14 -3.93 -8.63 -6.16
C ILE A 14 -3.27 -7.99 -7.37
N GLU A 15 -4.05 -7.24 -8.12
CA GLU A 15 -3.58 -6.47 -9.27
C GLU A 15 -3.85 -4.98 -9.04
N VAL A 16 -2.82 -4.16 -9.24
CA VAL A 16 -2.87 -2.70 -9.10
C VAL A 16 -2.09 -2.09 -10.26
N ASP A 17 -2.67 -1.11 -10.96
CA ASP A 17 -2.08 -0.51 -12.17
C ASP A 17 -1.61 -1.55 -13.21
N ASN A 18 -2.38 -2.64 -13.37
CA ASN A 18 -2.06 -3.78 -14.24
C ASN A 18 -0.82 -4.59 -13.83
N VAL A 19 -0.31 -4.38 -12.60
CA VAL A 19 0.77 -5.19 -12.02
C VAL A 19 0.15 -6.20 -11.09
N LYS A 20 0.34 -7.48 -11.42
CA LYS A 20 -0.19 -8.59 -10.62
C LYS A 20 0.84 -9.10 -9.62
N ALA A 21 0.39 -9.40 -8.41
CA ALA A 21 1.11 -10.22 -7.45
C ALA A 21 0.23 -11.36 -6.94
N GLU A 22 0.83 -12.54 -6.82
CA GLU A 22 0.13 -13.74 -6.40
C GLU A 22 0.46 -14.13 -4.96
N ASN A 23 -0.41 -14.91 -4.33
CA ASN A 23 -0.21 -15.47 -2.98
C ASN A 23 0.01 -14.43 -1.87
N ILE A 24 -0.59 -13.26 -2.01
CA ILE A 24 -0.46 -12.15 -1.07
C ILE A 24 -1.36 -12.40 0.13
N ARG A 25 -0.82 -12.22 1.33
CA ARG A 25 -1.58 -12.31 2.58
C ARG A 25 -2.34 -11.02 2.80
N ILE A 26 -3.66 -11.08 2.73
CA ILE A 26 -4.55 -9.96 3.04
C ILE A 26 -5.08 -10.15 4.45
N TYR A 27 -5.07 -9.07 5.23
CA TYR A 27 -5.56 -9.05 6.60
C TYR A 27 -6.81 -8.20 6.66
N PHE A 28 -7.88 -8.73 7.26
CA PHE A 28 -9.10 -7.98 7.53
C PHE A 28 -8.95 -7.30 8.88
N VAL A 29 -9.06 -5.98 8.89
CA VAL A 29 -8.95 -5.15 10.09
C VAL A 29 -10.37 -4.70 10.45
N PRO A 30 -10.75 -4.70 11.73
CA PRO A 30 -12.03 -4.13 12.15
C PRO A 30 -12.22 -2.69 11.64
N ASP A 31 -13.45 -2.34 11.25
CA ASP A 31 -13.76 -1.02 10.69
C ASP A 31 -13.55 0.12 11.71
N ASP A 32 -13.66 -0.16 13.01
CA ASP A 32 -13.38 0.78 14.10
C ASP A 32 -11.88 1.06 14.29
N VAL A 33 -11.00 0.26 13.69
CA VAL A 33 -9.54 0.41 13.76
C VAL A 33 -8.99 1.11 12.52
N GLN A 34 -9.60 0.91 11.35
CA GLN A 34 -9.07 1.41 10.09
C GLN A 34 -10.17 2.01 9.21
N SER A 35 -10.10 3.33 8.96
CA SER A 35 -11.07 4.05 8.14
C SER A 35 -10.86 3.93 6.63
N VAL A 36 -9.81 3.22 6.19
CA VAL A 36 -9.48 3.05 4.76
C VAL A 36 -9.78 1.63 4.32
N ALA A 37 -10.40 1.50 3.15
CA ALA A 37 -10.85 0.21 2.62
C ALA A 37 -9.70 -0.78 2.35
N PHE A 38 -8.54 -0.29 1.92
CA PHE A 38 -7.38 -1.15 1.63
C PHE A 38 -6.05 -0.43 1.87
N ILE A 39 -5.09 -1.14 2.46
CA ILE A 39 -3.71 -0.68 2.59
C ILE A 39 -2.81 -1.68 1.86
N ILE A 40 -2.06 -1.19 0.88
CA ILE A 40 -1.02 -1.99 0.23
C ILE A 40 0.25 -1.84 1.07
N GLY A 41 0.61 -2.92 1.76
CA GLY A 41 1.82 -2.98 2.55
C GLY A 41 3.07 -3.31 1.72
N ARG A 42 4.21 -3.20 2.38
CA ARG A 42 5.54 -3.58 1.87
C ARG A 42 5.62 -5.02 1.35
N THR A 43 4.86 -5.96 1.92
CA THR A 43 4.84 -7.35 1.43
C THR A 43 4.40 -7.46 -0.04
N TRP A 44 3.61 -6.49 -0.54
CA TRP A 44 3.27 -6.38 -1.95
C TRP A 44 4.24 -5.44 -2.67
N LEU A 45 4.48 -4.23 -2.14
CA LEU A 45 5.30 -3.20 -2.82
C LEU A 45 6.79 -3.57 -2.98
N ASP A 46 7.34 -4.38 -2.08
CA ASP A 46 8.76 -4.74 -2.08
C ASP A 46 9.02 -6.03 -2.89
N LEU A 47 8.02 -6.54 -3.62
CA LEU A 47 8.23 -7.68 -4.51
C LEU A 47 9.22 -7.32 -5.64
N PRO A 48 10.14 -8.22 -6.02
CA PRO A 48 11.26 -7.87 -6.91
C PRO A 48 10.84 -7.30 -8.27
N HIS A 49 9.70 -7.75 -8.81
CA HIS A 49 9.19 -7.33 -10.10
C HIS A 49 8.32 -6.07 -10.06
N ILE A 50 8.02 -5.56 -8.86
CA ILE A 50 7.18 -4.37 -8.67
C ILE A 50 8.07 -3.16 -8.47
N ALA A 51 7.73 -2.08 -9.16
CA ALA A 51 8.30 -0.76 -8.96
C ALA A 51 7.19 0.26 -8.76
N TYR A 52 7.48 1.30 -7.99
CA TYR A 52 6.55 2.39 -7.79
C TYR A 52 7.30 3.72 -7.70
N THR A 53 6.67 4.77 -8.18
CA THR A 53 7.20 6.14 -8.11
C THR A 53 6.08 7.12 -7.85
N LYS A 54 6.40 8.26 -7.23
CA LYS A 54 5.45 9.36 -7.06
C LYS A 54 5.75 10.43 -8.09
N ILE A 55 4.78 10.70 -8.96
CA ILE A 55 4.86 11.79 -9.95
C ILE A 55 3.76 12.81 -9.62
N GLY A 56 4.19 14.00 -9.19
CA GLY A 56 3.28 15.03 -8.69
C GLY A 56 2.46 14.55 -7.49
N LYS A 57 1.14 14.49 -7.65
CA LYS A 57 0.18 14.03 -6.61
C LYS A 57 -0.24 12.57 -6.78
N ARG A 58 0.27 11.84 -7.78
CA ARG A 58 -0.11 10.46 -8.09
C ARG A 58 1.04 9.51 -7.79
N VAL A 59 0.69 8.32 -7.32
CA VAL A 59 1.61 7.18 -7.26
C VAL A 59 1.36 6.35 -8.51
N HIS A 60 2.44 5.99 -9.19
CA HIS A 60 2.42 5.09 -10.33
C HIS A 60 3.08 3.79 -9.91
N ILE A 61 2.42 2.68 -10.19
CA ILE A 61 2.95 1.34 -9.97
C ILE A 61 3.10 0.68 -11.34
N GLY A 62 4.18 -0.08 -11.53
CA GLY A 62 4.43 -0.81 -12.77
C GLY A 62 5.39 -1.95 -12.54
N TYR A 63 5.68 -2.68 -13.62
CA TYR A 63 6.76 -3.65 -13.58
C TYR A 63 8.09 -2.90 -13.55
N ARG A 64 9.03 -3.43 -12.78
CA ARG A 64 10.40 -2.87 -12.72
C ARG A 64 11.07 -2.81 -14.10
N GLU A 65 10.62 -3.66 -15.02
CA GLU A 65 11.09 -3.74 -16.41
C GLU A 65 10.42 -2.76 -17.37
N ASP A 66 9.35 -2.06 -16.98
CA ASP A 66 8.74 -1.08 -17.87
C ASP A 66 9.70 0.12 -18.05
N GLU A 67 9.68 0.74 -19.24
CA GLU A 67 10.60 1.84 -19.59
C GLU A 67 10.54 2.99 -18.58
N LEU A 68 9.36 3.25 -18.02
CA LEU A 68 9.15 4.24 -16.98
C LEU A 68 9.94 3.93 -15.71
N PHE A 69 10.09 2.66 -15.33
CA PHE A 69 10.70 2.24 -14.06
C PHE A 69 12.16 1.83 -14.18
N ARG A 70 12.58 1.31 -15.34
CA ARG A 70 13.97 0.91 -15.61
C ARG A 70 14.98 2.03 -15.39
N ASN A 71 14.57 3.28 -15.60
CA ASN A 71 15.44 4.45 -15.53
C ASN A 71 15.48 5.09 -14.14
N PHE A 72 14.67 4.63 -13.17
CA PHE A 72 14.78 5.12 -11.80
C PHE A 72 15.85 4.34 -11.05
N PRO A 73 16.93 4.98 -10.57
CA PRO A 73 17.88 4.31 -9.69
C PRO A 73 17.15 3.98 -8.40
N ILE A 74 16.95 2.69 -8.14
CA ILE A 74 16.53 2.20 -6.83
C ILE A 74 17.78 2.22 -5.99
N ASP A 75 18.07 3.38 -5.40
CA ASP A 75 19.09 3.49 -4.39
C ASP A 75 18.70 2.53 -3.26
N GLU A 76 19.48 1.49 -2.98
CA GLU A 76 19.23 0.53 -1.88
C GLU A 76 19.05 1.25 -0.52
N LYS A 77 19.51 2.50 -0.45
CA LYS A 77 19.37 3.40 0.67
C LYS A 77 18.16 4.33 0.55
N VAL A 78 17.00 3.83 0.12
CA VAL A 78 15.76 4.62 0.20
C VAL A 78 15.45 4.87 1.68
N ASN A 79 15.67 6.11 2.15
CA ASN A 79 15.27 6.50 3.49
C ASN A 79 13.77 6.19 3.65
N PRO A 80 13.35 5.44 4.69
CA PRO A 80 11.93 5.20 4.93
C PRO A 80 11.23 6.55 5.05
N VAL A 81 10.29 6.82 4.14
CA VAL A 81 9.49 8.04 4.17
C VAL A 81 8.58 7.93 5.39
N CYS A 82 8.91 8.69 6.44
CA CYS A 82 8.05 8.79 7.61
C CYS A 82 6.82 9.63 7.23
N LEU A 83 5.73 8.96 6.91
CA LEU A 83 4.44 9.62 6.69
C LEU A 83 3.96 10.15 8.05
N LYS A 84 3.80 11.47 8.16
CA LYS A 84 3.16 12.07 9.33
C LYS A 84 1.74 11.53 9.44
N ARG A 85 1.33 11.21 10.67
CA ARG A 85 -0.05 10.81 10.98
C ARG A 85 -0.99 11.91 10.49
N LEU A 86 -1.94 11.55 9.63
CA LEU A 86 -3.02 12.46 9.23
C LEU A 86 -3.90 12.67 10.47
N GLU A 87 -4.06 13.91 10.92
CA GLU A 87 -5.04 14.24 11.94
C GLU A 87 -6.44 14.01 11.36
N THR A 88 -7.16 13.03 11.90
CA THR A 88 -8.54 12.76 11.56
C THR A 88 -9.38 13.93 12.08
N ALA A 89 -9.86 14.79 11.19
CA ALA A 89 -11.02 15.61 11.50
C ALA A 89 -12.21 14.66 11.67
N GLN A 90 -12.80 14.66 12.86
CA GLN A 90 -14.02 13.93 13.14
C GLN A 90 -15.11 14.45 12.19
N LEU A 91 -15.54 13.61 11.24
CA LEU A 91 -16.80 13.81 10.56
C LEU A 91 -17.88 13.34 11.53
N GLU A 92 -18.41 14.28 12.31
CA GLU A 92 -19.69 14.10 13.00
C GLU A 92 -20.75 13.92 11.90
N SER A 93 -21.05 12.68 11.53
CA SER A 93 -22.29 12.39 10.82
C SER A 93 -23.43 12.47 11.82
N GLU A 94 -24.19 13.57 11.76
CA GLU A 94 -25.53 13.65 12.33
C GLU A 94 -26.32 12.39 11.96
N ILE A 95 -26.69 11.64 12.99
CA ILE A 95 -27.66 10.56 12.90
C ILE A 95 -29.04 11.21 12.75
N LEU A 96 -29.77 10.81 11.71
CA LEU A 96 -31.21 10.99 11.60
C LEU A 96 -31.84 9.70 11.06
#